data_AF-A0AAW5R2Q7-F1
#
_entry.id   AF-A0AAW5R2Q7-F1
#
_cell.length_a   1.000
_cell.length_b   1.000
_cell.length_c   1.000
_cell.angle_alpha   90.00
_cell.angle_beta   90.00
_cell.angle_gamma   90.00
#
_symmetry.space_group_name_H-M   'P 1'
#
loop_
_entity.id
_entity.type
_entity.pdbx_description
1 polymer ?
#
loop_
_entity_poly.entity_id
_entity_poly.type
_entity_poly.pdbx_seq_one_letter_code
_entity_poly.pdbx_strand_id
1 'polypeptide(L)'
;MTLGLAALLALPGSMVPSAASAASGQTWTMATQIVAGTRLADPNVLELAVAALEREVGADVVARLHAAIIARDAASIVEPFDDAAVEAAARRFVEMIYTGEITPGTTVGYHQALAWQVLPFAKPPSVCGPDMGWWTYPPDQAG
;
A
#
# COMPACT_ATOMS: atom_id res chain seq x y z
N MET A 1 54.01 28.30 8.23
CA MET A 1 53.36 28.78 6.99
C MET A 1 53.43 27.65 5.98
N THR A 2 52.34 26.88 5.84
CA THR A 2 52.24 25.76 4.89
C THR A 2 51.09 26.08 3.95
N LEU A 3 51.46 26.24 2.67
CA LEU A 3 50.59 26.34 1.49
C LEU A 3 49.56 25.19 1.51
N GLY A 4 48.31 25.33 1.07
CA GLY A 4 47.82 26.11 -0.05
C GLY A 4 46.99 25.17 -0.92
N LEU A 5 45.68 25.31 -0.82
CA LEU A 5 44.61 24.51 -1.42
C LEU A 5 44.57 24.65 -2.96
N ALA A 6 44.47 23.55 -3.71
CA ALA A 6 43.91 23.49 -5.08
C ALA A 6 43.59 22.02 -5.43
N ALA A 7 42.33 21.59 -5.39
CA ALA A 7 41.33 21.71 -6.45
C ALA A 7 41.62 20.76 -7.65
N LEU A 8 40.97 19.59 -7.63
CA LEU A 8 40.76 18.75 -8.81
C LEU A 8 39.25 18.69 -9.11
N LEU A 9 38.89 19.50 -10.11
CA LEU A 9 37.92 19.27 -11.20
C LEU A 9 37.02 18.03 -11.04
N ALA A 10 35.72 18.20 -10.78
CA ALA A 10 34.65 18.45 -11.77
C ALA A 10 34.05 17.17 -12.38
N LEU A 11 32.72 17.05 -12.27
CA LEU A 11 31.71 16.52 -13.23
C LEU A 11 30.61 15.66 -12.56
N PRO A 12 29.40 15.64 -13.15
CA PRO A 12 28.14 15.85 -12.45
C PRO A 12 27.64 14.54 -11.85
N GLY A 13 27.26 14.60 -10.58
CA GLY A 13 26.48 13.56 -9.95
C GLY A 13 25.18 13.38 -10.73
N SER A 14 25.14 12.32 -11.51
CA SER A 14 24.02 11.84 -12.29
C SER A 14 22.81 11.78 -11.35
N MET A 15 21.73 12.49 -11.68
CA MET A 15 20.43 12.13 -11.13
C MET A 15 20.14 10.72 -11.62
N VAL A 16 20.43 9.72 -10.79
CA VAL A 16 19.98 8.36 -11.02
C VAL A 16 18.45 8.42 -10.91
N PRO A 17 17.70 8.20 -11.99
CA PRO A 17 16.25 8.13 -11.87
C PRO A 17 15.93 6.84 -11.14
N SER A 18 15.50 6.97 -9.88
CA SER A 18 14.37 6.26 -9.28
C SER A 18 14.13 4.78 -9.66
N ALA A 19 15.17 3.96 -9.77
CA ALA A 19 15.00 2.51 -9.89
C ALA A 19 14.61 1.87 -8.54
N ALA A 20 15.03 2.50 -7.43
CA ALA A 20 14.67 2.08 -6.08
C ALA A 20 13.17 2.25 -5.79
N SER A 21 12.55 3.33 -6.28
CA SER A 21 11.11 3.57 -6.08
C SER A 21 10.26 2.63 -6.92
N ALA A 22 10.62 2.36 -8.18
CA ALA A 22 9.92 1.39 -9.02
C ALA A 22 10.02 -0.06 -8.48
N ALA A 23 11.20 -0.46 -7.97
CA ALA A 23 11.38 -1.74 -7.29
C ALA A 23 10.58 -1.81 -5.99
N SER A 24 10.55 -0.72 -5.19
CA SER A 24 9.76 -0.66 -3.97
C SER A 24 8.25 -0.77 -4.24
N GLY A 25 7.74 -0.13 -5.31
CA GLY A 25 6.32 -0.21 -5.70
C GLY A 25 5.89 -1.62 -6.15
N GLN A 26 6.74 -2.32 -6.91
CA GLN A 26 6.47 -3.73 -7.25
C GLN A 26 6.49 -4.65 -6.03
N THR A 27 7.36 -4.37 -5.06
CA THR A 27 7.48 -5.20 -3.85
C THR A 27 6.27 -4.99 -2.92
N TRP A 28 5.81 -3.74 -2.77
CA TRP A 28 4.59 -3.43 -2.01
C TRP A 28 3.32 -3.94 -2.68
N THR A 29 3.28 -4.02 -4.02
CA THR A 29 2.15 -4.62 -4.73
C THR A 29 1.98 -6.09 -4.35
N MET A 30 3.09 -6.84 -4.25
CA MET A 30 3.09 -8.23 -3.77
C MET A 30 2.71 -8.31 -2.29
N ALA A 31 3.29 -7.46 -1.43
CA ALA A 31 2.95 -7.43 -0.01
C ALA A 31 1.45 -7.16 0.21
N THR A 32 0.87 -6.24 -0.57
CA THR A 32 -0.57 -5.95 -0.53
C THR A 32 -1.40 -7.17 -0.91
N GLN A 33 -1.01 -7.90 -1.97
CA GLN A 33 -1.70 -9.13 -2.35
C GLN A 33 -1.64 -10.20 -1.24
N ILE A 34 -0.51 -10.32 -0.54
CA ILE A 34 -0.36 -11.27 0.58
C ILE A 34 -1.27 -10.86 1.74
N VAL A 35 -1.27 -9.60 2.17
CA VAL A 35 -2.01 -9.20 3.37
C VAL A 35 -3.51 -8.96 3.13
N ALA A 36 -3.88 -8.49 1.93
CA ALA A 36 -5.27 -8.15 1.61
C ALA A 36 -6.00 -9.23 0.80
N GLY A 37 -5.29 -10.26 0.34
CA GLY A 37 -5.84 -11.34 -0.50
C GLY A 37 -6.14 -10.92 -1.95
N THR A 38 -5.94 -9.65 -2.29
CA THR A 38 -6.20 -9.09 -3.62
C THR A 38 -5.20 -7.99 -3.95
N ARG A 39 -5.05 -7.69 -5.24
CA ARG A 39 -4.22 -6.58 -5.71
C ARG A 39 -5.02 -5.29 -5.68
N LEU A 40 -4.40 -4.21 -5.20
CA LEU A 40 -4.95 -2.87 -5.38
C LEU A 40 -4.85 -2.49 -6.86
N ALA A 41 -5.96 -2.04 -7.44
CA ALA A 41 -6.00 -1.68 -8.87
C ALA A 41 -5.16 -0.44 -9.22
N ASP A 42 -5.03 0.52 -8.31
CA ASP A 42 -4.31 1.78 -8.54
C ASP A 42 -3.00 1.83 -7.72
N PRO A 43 -1.82 1.76 -8.36
CA PRO A 43 -0.54 1.80 -7.66
C PRO A 43 -0.27 3.13 -6.93
N ASN A 44 -0.87 4.25 -7.36
CA ASN A 44 -0.64 5.55 -6.69
C ASN A 44 -1.25 5.56 -5.28
N VAL A 45 -2.39 4.89 -5.10
CA VAL A 45 -3.06 4.79 -3.79
C VAL A 45 -2.20 3.98 -2.82
N LEU A 46 -1.53 2.94 -3.32
CA LEU A 46 -0.59 2.16 -2.54
C LEU A 46 0.62 2.99 -2.11
N GLU A 47 1.22 3.75 -3.02
CA GLU A 47 2.35 4.64 -2.70
C GLU A 47 1.96 5.69 -1.64
N LEU A 48 0.78 6.31 -1.79
CA LEU A 48 0.28 7.28 -0.81
C LEU A 48 0.02 6.63 0.56
N ALA A 49 -0.52 5.41 0.60
CA ALA A 49 -0.76 4.68 1.84
C ALA A 49 0.55 4.33 2.55
N VAL A 50 1.54 3.81 1.83
CA VAL A 50 2.87 3.49 2.42
C VAL A 50 3.53 4.77 2.93
N ALA A 51 3.53 5.85 2.15
CA ALA A 51 4.11 7.13 2.58
C ALA A 51 3.37 7.77 3.77
N ALA A 52 2.06 7.58 3.89
CA ALA A 52 1.30 8.01 5.07
C ALA A 52 1.64 7.15 6.29
N LEU A 53 1.70 5.84 6.12
CA LEU A 53 2.06 4.91 7.19
C LEU A 53 3.48 5.19 7.72
N GLU A 54 4.46 5.42 6.83
CA GLU A 54 5.83 5.80 7.22
C GLU A 54 5.86 7.09 8.05
N ARG A 55 5.00 8.07 7.75
CA ARG A 55 4.86 9.28 8.55
C ARG A 55 4.19 9.03 9.91
N GLU A 56 3.26 8.09 9.99
CA GLU A 56 2.53 7.75 11.23
C GLU A 56 3.38 6.92 12.20
N VAL A 57 4.09 5.90 11.72
CA VAL A 57 4.78 4.91 12.58
C VAL A 57 6.31 4.89 12.44
N GLY A 58 6.85 5.61 11.45
CA GLY A 58 8.28 5.65 11.15
C GLY A 58 8.73 4.58 10.16
N ALA A 59 9.76 4.92 9.38
CA ALA A 59 10.28 4.07 8.31
C ALA A 59 10.82 2.70 8.79
N ASP A 60 11.36 2.61 10.01
CA ASP A 60 11.84 1.34 10.59
C ASP A 60 10.70 0.33 10.76
N VAL A 61 9.58 0.77 11.34
CA VAL A 61 8.41 -0.09 11.55
C VAL A 61 7.84 -0.55 10.21
N VAL A 62 7.77 0.34 9.22
CA VAL A 62 7.29 0.01 7.87
C VAL A 62 8.21 -0.98 7.16
N ALA A 63 9.53 -0.84 7.29
CA ALA A 63 10.48 -1.78 6.73
C ALA A 63 10.35 -3.18 7.37
N ARG A 64 10.18 -3.23 8.70
CA ARG A 64 9.97 -4.50 9.43
C ARG A 64 8.62 -5.13 9.08
N LEU A 65 7.56 -4.34 8.95
CA LEU A 65 6.26 -4.79 8.45
C LEU A 65 6.38 -5.42 7.07
N HIS A 66 7.03 -4.72 6.13
CA HIS A 66 7.22 -5.21 4.78
C HIS A 66 7.97 -6.56 4.77
N ALA A 67 9.07 -6.66 5.51
CA ALA A 67 9.81 -7.91 5.63
C ALA A 67 8.97 -9.04 6.23
N ALA A 68 8.17 -8.73 7.26
CA ALA A 68 7.28 -9.70 7.90
C ALA A 68 6.16 -10.19 6.97
N ILE A 69 5.58 -9.30 6.15
CA ILE A 69 4.57 -9.68 5.15
C ILE A 69 5.17 -10.60 4.09
N ILE A 70 6.34 -10.26 3.54
CA ILE A 70 6.98 -11.05 2.47
C ILE A 70 7.42 -12.44 2.98
N ALA A 71 7.73 -12.56 4.27
CA ALA A 71 8.11 -13.83 4.88
C ALA A 71 6.91 -14.74 5.22
N ARG A 72 5.66 -14.24 5.13
CA ARG A 72 4.48 -15.06 5.43
C ARG A 72 4.25 -16.12 4.37
N ASP A 73 3.88 -17.30 4.85
CA ASP A 73 3.33 -18.39 4.05
C ASP A 73 1.80 -18.42 4.12
N ALA A 74 1.18 -19.31 3.34
CA ALA A 74 -0.27 -19.44 3.32
C ALA A 74 -0.86 -19.89 4.66
N ALA A 75 -0.08 -20.58 5.51
CA ALA A 75 -0.54 -21.09 6.80
C ALA A 75 -0.53 -20.01 7.90
N SER A 76 0.34 -19.01 7.78
CA SER A 76 0.57 -17.95 8.77
C SER A 76 -0.13 -16.62 8.45
N ILE A 77 -0.87 -16.56 7.34
CA ILE A 77 -1.53 -15.33 6.86
C ILE A 77 -2.59 -14.78 7.82
N VAL A 78 -3.26 -15.66 8.58
CA VAL A 78 -4.32 -15.30 9.53
C VAL A 78 -3.80 -15.06 10.96
N GLU A 79 -2.56 -15.46 11.23
CA GLU A 79 -1.96 -15.33 12.55
C GLU A 79 -1.47 -13.90 12.76
N PRO A 80 -1.60 -13.33 13.97
CA PRO A 80 -1.07 -12.00 14.25
C PRO A 80 0.46 -11.96 14.11
N PHE A 81 1.02 -10.79 13.85
CA PHE A 81 2.47 -10.59 13.91
C PHE A 81 2.94 -10.59 15.38
N ASP A 82 4.09 -11.23 15.65
CA ASP A 82 4.67 -11.30 17.00
C ASP A 82 5.09 -9.93 17.54
N ASP A 83 5.47 -9.00 16.65
CA ASP A 83 5.83 -7.64 17.01
C ASP A 83 4.59 -6.74 17.05
N ALA A 84 4.28 -6.20 18.22
CA ALA A 84 3.08 -5.39 18.44
C ALA A 84 3.05 -4.08 17.61
N ALA A 85 4.20 -3.47 17.32
CA ALA A 85 4.27 -2.28 16.48
C ALA A 85 4.02 -2.63 15.01
N VAL A 86 4.55 -3.78 14.56
CA VAL A 86 4.29 -4.31 13.22
C VAL A 86 2.83 -4.71 13.06
N GLU A 87 2.24 -5.39 14.05
CA GLU A 87 0.81 -5.75 14.04
C GLU A 87 -0.09 -4.51 13.98
N ALA A 88 0.21 -3.49 14.78
CA ALA A 88 -0.53 -2.23 14.73
C ALA A 88 -0.39 -1.52 13.37
N ALA A 89 0.82 -1.49 12.80
CA ALA A 89 1.08 -0.92 11.49
C ALA A 89 0.39 -1.72 10.37
N ALA A 90 0.36 -3.04 10.46
CA ALA A 90 -0.34 -3.91 9.51
C ALA A 90 -1.84 -3.63 9.50
N ARG A 91 -2.47 -3.58 10.67
CA ARG A 91 -3.89 -3.25 10.80
C ARG A 91 -4.19 -1.87 10.22
N ARG A 92 -3.36 -0.88 10.53
CA ARG A 92 -3.51 0.48 10.01
C ARG A 92 -3.35 0.53 8.49
N PHE A 93 -2.34 -0.15 7.95
CA PHE A 93 -2.13 -0.26 6.51
C PHE A 93 -3.33 -0.87 5.79
N VAL A 94 -3.84 -2.00 6.31
CA VAL A 94 -5.04 -2.67 5.79
C VAL A 94 -6.25 -1.74 5.83
N GLU A 95 -6.46 -1.02 6.93
CA GLU A 95 -7.53 -0.04 7.05
C GLU A 95 -7.42 1.06 5.98
N MET A 96 -6.24 1.65 5.77
CA MET A 96 -6.01 2.70 4.76
C MET A 96 -6.40 2.22 3.36
N ILE A 97 -5.95 1.03 2.95
CA ILE A 97 -6.22 0.50 1.59
C ILE A 97 -7.64 -0.02 1.42
N TYR A 98 -8.29 -0.53 2.49
CA TYR A 98 -9.67 -1.01 2.42
C TYR A 98 -10.69 0.11 2.39
N THR A 99 -10.44 1.20 3.11
CA THR A 99 -11.38 2.32 3.23
C THR A 99 -11.06 3.47 2.27
N GLY A 100 -9.82 3.58 1.81
CA GLY A 100 -9.31 4.75 1.10
C GLY A 100 -8.98 5.94 2.03
N GLU A 101 -9.11 5.77 3.35
CA GLU A 101 -8.75 6.76 4.38
C GLU A 101 -7.26 6.71 4.70
N ILE A 102 -6.46 7.22 3.76
CA ILE A 102 -4.99 7.23 3.84
C ILE A 102 -4.48 8.17 4.94
N THR A 103 -5.22 9.23 5.27
CA THR A 103 -4.89 10.14 6.38
C THR A 103 -6.12 10.21 7.28
N PRO A 104 -5.98 10.16 8.61
CA PRO A 104 -7.12 10.17 9.52
C PRO A 104 -8.07 11.34 9.22
N GLY A 105 -9.35 11.02 9.02
CA GLY A 105 -10.39 11.97 8.66
C GLY A 105 -10.37 12.49 7.22
N THR A 106 -9.48 11.97 6.35
CA THR A 106 -9.41 12.35 4.93
C THR A 106 -9.39 11.11 4.03
N THR A 107 -10.44 10.97 3.24
CA THR A 107 -10.53 9.92 2.21
C THR A 107 -9.94 10.42 0.90
N VAL A 108 -8.79 9.87 0.51
CA VAL A 108 -8.06 10.27 -0.71
C VAL A 108 -8.32 9.30 -1.86
N GLY A 109 -8.47 8.01 -1.55
CA GLY A 109 -8.63 6.93 -2.55
C GLY A 109 -10.02 6.30 -2.53
N TYR A 110 -11.10 7.05 -2.29
CA TYR A 110 -12.43 6.49 -2.03
C TYR A 110 -12.89 5.49 -3.11
N HIS A 111 -12.78 5.86 -4.39
CA HIS A 111 -13.22 5.01 -5.49
C HIS A 111 -12.27 3.82 -5.75
N GLN A 112 -11.02 3.94 -5.28
CA GLN A 112 -9.96 2.96 -5.42
C GLN A 112 -9.81 2.07 -4.17
N ALA A 113 -10.63 2.29 -3.15
CA ALA A 113 -10.61 1.50 -1.92
C ALA A 113 -10.93 0.03 -2.21
N LEU A 114 -10.21 -0.89 -1.55
CA LEU A 114 -10.41 -2.33 -1.78
C LEU A 114 -11.80 -2.82 -1.41
N ALA A 115 -12.50 -2.17 -0.47
CA ALA A 115 -13.87 -2.53 -0.11
C ALA A 115 -14.82 -2.57 -1.32
N TRP A 116 -14.58 -1.76 -2.35
CA TRP A 116 -15.37 -1.75 -3.59
C TRP A 116 -14.91 -2.78 -4.63
N GLN A 117 -13.70 -3.32 -4.48
CA GLN A 117 -13.08 -4.24 -5.44
C GLN A 117 -13.24 -5.71 -5.03
N VAL A 118 -13.36 -5.98 -3.73
CA VAL A 118 -13.46 -7.36 -3.20
C VAL A 118 -14.85 -7.97 -3.36
N LEU A 119 -15.89 -7.16 -3.56
CA LEU A 119 -17.26 -7.63 -3.78
C LEU A 119 -17.70 -7.33 -5.21
N PRO A 120 -18.02 -8.35 -6.04
CA PRO A 120 -18.30 -8.16 -7.47
C PRO A 120 -19.57 -7.33 -7.76
N PHE A 121 -20.46 -7.23 -6.77
CA PHE A 121 -21.70 -6.47 -6.86
C PHE A 121 -21.61 -5.09 -6.19
N ALA A 122 -20.54 -4.80 -5.44
CA ALA A 122 -20.38 -3.52 -4.77
C ALA A 122 -19.84 -2.47 -5.74
N LYS A 123 -20.32 -1.24 -5.60
CA LYS A 123 -19.82 -0.06 -6.33
C LYS A 123 -19.68 1.07 -5.34
N PRO A 124 -18.69 1.97 -5.52
CA PRO A 124 -18.62 3.16 -4.69
C PRO A 124 -19.92 3.96 -4.84
N PRO A 125 -20.56 4.39 -3.74
CA PRO A 125 -21.58 5.44 -3.78
C PRO A 125 -21.14 6.60 -4.67
N SER A 126 -22.09 7.17 -5.43
CA SER A 126 -21.88 8.14 -6.53
C SER A 126 -21.43 7.58 -7.89
N VAL A 127 -21.10 6.28 -8.01
CA VAL A 127 -20.81 5.64 -9.30
C VAL A 127 -22.00 4.83 -9.79
N CYS A 128 -22.56 5.22 -10.94
CA CYS A 128 -23.54 4.41 -11.66
C CYS A 128 -22.82 3.37 -12.52
N GLY A 129 -23.29 2.13 -12.50
CA GLY A 129 -22.83 1.11 -13.45
C GLY A 129 -23.72 1.03 -14.69
N PRO A 130 -23.33 0.21 -15.69
CA PRO A 130 -24.13 0.01 -16.90
C PRO A 130 -25.49 -0.64 -16.59
N ASP A 131 -25.54 -1.51 -15.57
CA ASP A 131 -26.73 -2.25 -15.17
C ASP A 131 -27.31 -1.73 -13.83
N MET A 132 -28.63 -1.56 -13.80
CA MET A 132 -29.43 -1.19 -12.63
C MET A 132 -30.21 -2.41 -12.11
N GLY A 133 -30.56 -2.42 -10.81
CA GLY A 133 -31.45 -3.45 -10.27
C GLY A 133 -30.78 -4.75 -9.84
N TRP A 134 -29.45 -4.85 -9.86
CA TRP A 134 -28.68 -6.00 -9.34
C TRP A 134 -28.99 -6.29 -7.86
N TRP A 135 -29.41 -5.29 -7.09
CA TRP A 135 -29.87 -5.47 -5.70
C TRP A 135 -31.24 -6.18 -5.59
N THR A 136 -31.96 -6.35 -6.70
CA THR A 136 -33.25 -7.07 -6.75
C THR A 136 -33.05 -8.58 -6.81
N TYR A 137 -31.90 -9.02 -7.34
CA TYR A 137 -31.53 -10.42 -7.48
C TYR A 137 -30.22 -10.63 -6.73
N PRO A 138 -30.25 -11.10 -5.48
CA PRO A 138 -29.02 -11.35 -4.75
C PRO A 138 -28.16 -12.34 -5.54
N PRO A 139 -26.82 -12.18 -5.51
CA PRO A 139 -25.93 -13.13 -6.17
C PRO A 139 -26.22 -14.54 -5.65
N ASP A 140 -26.36 -15.48 -6.59
CA ASP A 140 -26.39 -16.89 -6.32
C ASP A 140 -25.12 -17.26 -5.52
N GLN A 141 -25.30 -17.87 -4.35
CA GLN A 141 -24.21 -18.23 -3.42
C GLN A 141 -23.27 -19.32 -3.98
N ALA A 142 -23.32 -19.61 -5.28
CA ALA A 142 -22.53 -20.65 -5.92
C ALA A 142 -21.19 -20.07 -6.40
N GLY A 143 -20.15 -20.33 -5.60
CA GLY A 143 -18.76 -20.18 -6.02
C GLY A 143 -18.32 -21.25 -7.01
#